data_AF-A0A427XX09-F1
#
_entry.id   AF-A0A427XX09-F1
#
_cell.length_a   1.000
_cell.length_b   1.000
_cell.length_c   1.000
_cell.angle_alpha   90.00
_cell.angle_beta   90.00
_cell.angle_gamma   90.00
#
_symmetry.space_group_name_H-M   'P 1'
#
loop_
_entity.id
_entity.type
_entity.pdbx_description
1 polymer ?
#
loop_
_entity_poly.entity_id
_entity_poly.type
_entity_poly.pdbx_seq_one_letter_code
_entity_poly.pdbx_strand_id
1 'polypeptide(L)'
;MAPTASLASLPTNPRPDPHLIGNGPAGSGITGTAGTAASPSTAAVAAAAAAAGPSPSAPAPALQTHTSAPSTPTPHLGVASGTGTGTPLAQSVTPRPPTHEPAFEMVVLGCGGGPLETDCSGYLVKPARSRWEDGVLALEGGSGIGALSNLIERYSSEALFPAVSFPETHSTPILKAAYIFSFLTCYLITHAHLDHCASLILLSGSVPPRPPRHPGSHPAAPAGHVEDTAPLPTRIPVYAMRETLDNLSAAYGGGLWPELGAWAAEPERGRGGRLKKRLRLDDDGGVGAKFSPLGTTAAPSHLHPTLPISTRVFPVSHGHTSHGMYQSSAVFVRYDPAVLGPTQPPSQAPSQAPSQAASRRASQSSKLVGSPSEESFSGVTDGLAFDRRASSGDRSCGEGREFLFFGDIESGYRAQGEEHVDAGHGQTAEDLNGAIWRTAAQSRKEGRLAGIFIECSYDSSRPAHVMFGHVSPPAIMHELRTLASFLPDGPRPLAGLKVHITHIKEFLVPHPTGRTARDLIETQLNELELQTGLGVEFVILAPGDRVLI
;
A
#
# COMPACT_ATOMS: atom_id res chain seq x y z
N MET A 1 13.40 3.30 80.49
CA MET A 1 12.66 2.55 79.44
C MET A 1 13.20 3.05 78.11
N ALA A 2 14.28 2.45 77.61
CA ALA A 2 14.35 1.19 76.84
C ALA A 2 14.11 1.45 75.32
N PRO A 3 14.91 0.83 74.42
CA PRO A 3 15.74 1.60 73.48
C PRO A 3 15.68 1.12 72.00
N THR A 4 16.52 1.77 71.20
CA THR A 4 16.94 1.49 69.81
C THR A 4 17.57 0.10 69.58
N ALA A 5 17.40 -0.46 68.37
CA ALA A 5 18.17 -1.56 67.77
C ALA A 5 18.16 -1.35 66.24
N SER A 6 19.25 -1.20 65.48
CA SER A 6 20.52 -1.92 65.28
C SER A 6 20.48 -3.01 64.20
N LEU A 7 21.37 -2.81 63.22
CA LEU A 7 21.77 -3.67 62.10
C LEU A 7 22.42 -5.00 62.55
N ALA A 8 22.30 -6.04 61.69
CA ALA A 8 23.19 -7.21 61.63
C ALA A 8 23.24 -7.81 60.20
N SER A 9 24.35 -7.56 59.46
CA SER A 9 25.39 -8.52 59.00
C SER A 9 25.04 -10.03 58.96
N LEU A 10 25.33 -10.91 57.99
CA LEU A 10 26.48 -11.27 57.09
C LEU A 10 26.07 -12.58 56.33
N PRO A 11 26.89 -13.35 55.56
CA PRO A 11 28.08 -13.10 54.73
C PRO A 11 28.04 -13.74 53.31
N THR A 12 28.98 -13.30 52.47
CA THR A 12 29.46 -13.89 51.19
C THR A 12 30.44 -15.05 51.39
N ASN A 13 30.46 -16.06 50.49
CA ASN A 13 31.65 -16.89 50.19
C ASN A 13 31.44 -17.80 48.94
N PRO A 14 32.46 -18.50 48.37
CA PRO A 14 33.31 -18.00 47.28
C PRO A 14 33.42 -18.95 46.05
N ARG A 15 34.22 -18.54 45.05
CA ARG A 15 34.68 -19.34 43.89
C ARG A 15 35.52 -20.57 44.32
N PRO A 16 35.68 -21.54 43.40
CA PRO A 16 37.03 -21.96 43.04
C PRO A 16 37.25 -22.06 41.51
N ASP A 17 38.52 -22.06 41.14
CA ASP A 17 39.14 -22.07 39.81
C ASP A 17 40.18 -23.24 39.80
N PRO A 18 40.95 -23.55 38.73
CA PRO A 18 40.66 -24.58 37.72
C PRO A 18 41.77 -25.67 37.56
N HIS A 19 41.64 -26.49 36.50
CA HIS A 19 42.65 -27.31 35.78
C HIS A 19 42.77 -28.84 36.05
N LEU A 20 42.55 -29.67 35.00
CA LEU A 20 43.56 -30.44 34.22
C LEU A 20 42.97 -31.68 33.47
N ILE A 21 43.14 -31.66 32.14
CA ILE A 21 43.62 -32.71 31.21
C ILE A 21 42.99 -34.12 31.19
N GLY A 22 42.58 -34.56 29.99
CA GLY A 22 42.48 -35.99 29.64
C GLY A 22 42.06 -36.25 28.19
N ASN A 23 42.97 -36.86 27.42
CA ASN A 23 42.92 -37.16 25.98
C ASN A 23 41.87 -38.19 25.52
N GLY A 24 41.50 -38.11 24.24
CA GLY A 24 41.63 -39.27 23.33
C GLY A 24 40.37 -40.09 22.99
N PRO A 25 40.42 -40.94 21.94
CA PRO A 25 39.51 -40.80 20.79
C PRO A 25 38.80 -42.10 20.35
N ALA A 26 38.01 -41.96 19.27
CA ALA A 26 37.71 -42.97 18.23
C ALA A 26 36.83 -44.18 18.57
N GLY A 27 36.04 -44.64 17.58
CA GLY A 27 35.50 -45.99 17.59
C GLY A 27 34.21 -46.22 16.82
N SER A 28 34.32 -46.31 15.50
CA SER A 28 33.41 -47.01 14.59
C SER A 28 33.01 -48.41 15.05
N GLY A 29 31.81 -48.90 14.70
CA GLY A 29 31.55 -50.34 14.78
C GLY A 29 30.10 -50.76 14.55
N ILE A 30 29.84 -51.21 13.33
CA ILE A 30 28.62 -51.86 12.84
C ILE A 30 28.56 -53.31 13.36
N THR A 31 27.36 -53.80 13.69
CA THR A 31 26.75 -55.11 13.28
C THR A 31 25.70 -55.56 14.30
N GLY A 32 24.53 -55.95 13.80
CA GLY A 32 23.37 -56.31 14.61
C GLY A 32 23.16 -57.82 14.76
N THR A 33 22.20 -58.20 15.62
CA THR A 33 21.38 -59.41 15.53
C THR A 33 20.14 -59.26 16.41
N ALA A 34 19.05 -59.90 15.98
CA ALA A 34 17.68 -59.83 16.48
C ALA A 34 17.43 -60.46 17.87
N GLY A 35 16.31 -60.10 18.51
CA GLY A 35 15.69 -60.92 19.57
C GLY A 35 14.90 -60.17 20.65
N THR A 36 13.63 -59.83 20.34
CA THR A 36 12.45 -59.71 21.22
C THR A 36 12.60 -59.65 22.77
N ALA A 37 12.11 -58.56 23.39
CA ALA A 37 10.95 -58.53 24.31
C ALA A 37 10.97 -57.29 25.26
N ALA A 38 9.77 -56.82 25.62
CA ALA A 38 9.41 -55.92 26.73
C ALA A 38 9.45 -54.38 26.50
N SER A 39 8.26 -53.81 26.31
CA SER A 39 7.83 -52.43 26.65
C SER A 39 7.84 -52.22 28.19
N PRO A 40 7.76 -50.99 28.76
CA PRO A 40 7.04 -49.81 28.24
C PRO A 40 7.70 -48.43 28.39
N SER A 41 7.05 -47.48 27.71
CA SER A 41 7.36 -46.07 27.51
C SER A 41 7.33 -45.22 28.79
N THR A 42 8.32 -44.33 28.90
CA THR A 42 8.39 -43.24 29.88
C THR A 42 7.91 -41.91 29.28
N ALA A 43 6.84 -41.40 29.89
CA ALA A 43 6.56 -40.01 30.28
C ALA A 43 7.11 -38.85 29.42
N ALA A 44 6.18 -38.24 28.66
CA ALA A 44 6.20 -36.81 28.37
C ALA A 44 5.62 -36.04 29.58
N VAL A 45 6.32 -35.00 30.02
CA VAL A 45 5.85 -34.07 31.07
C VAL A 45 5.03 -32.97 30.40
N ALA A 46 3.71 -33.01 30.62
CA ALA A 46 2.77 -31.96 30.28
C ALA A 46 2.58 -31.03 31.49
N ALA A 47 2.66 -29.72 31.26
CA ALA A 47 2.32 -28.68 32.23
C ALA A 47 0.79 -28.46 32.27
N ALA A 48 0.32 -28.12 33.46
CA ALA A 48 -1.05 -28.28 33.94
C ALA A 48 -2.06 -27.24 33.44
N ALA A 49 -3.28 -27.72 33.12
CA ALA A 49 -4.52 -26.95 33.21
C ALA A 49 -5.55 -27.82 33.95
N ALA A 50 -6.00 -27.36 35.12
CA ALA A 50 -6.97 -28.06 35.94
C ALA A 50 -8.40 -27.76 35.44
N ALA A 51 -9.13 -28.81 35.07
CA ALA A 51 -10.57 -28.80 34.88
C ALA A 51 -11.24 -29.58 36.03
N ALA A 52 -12.26 -29.00 36.64
CA ALA A 52 -13.19 -29.70 37.53
C ALA A 52 -14.52 -29.92 36.79
N GLY A 53 -14.95 -31.18 36.74
CA GLY A 53 -16.15 -31.64 36.03
C GLY A 53 -17.48 -31.46 36.79
N PRO A 54 -18.61 -31.92 36.20
CA PRO A 54 -19.96 -31.41 36.45
C PRO A 54 -20.91 -32.39 37.18
N SER A 55 -22.05 -31.87 37.69
CA SER A 55 -23.41 -32.49 37.78
C SER A 55 -24.35 -31.63 38.68
N PRO A 56 -25.70 -31.79 38.70
CA PRO A 56 -26.65 -31.66 37.58
C PRO A 56 -27.93 -30.83 37.90
N SER A 57 -28.55 -30.27 36.85
CA SER A 57 -29.99 -30.03 36.56
C SER A 57 -31.05 -29.64 37.64
N ALA A 58 -31.75 -28.51 37.42
CA ALA A 58 -33.24 -28.36 37.47
C ALA A 58 -33.70 -26.96 36.94
N PRO A 59 -34.99 -26.74 36.58
CA PRO A 59 -35.41 -26.03 35.36
C PRO A 59 -35.76 -24.54 35.49
N ALA A 60 -35.78 -23.87 34.33
CA ALA A 60 -36.18 -22.47 34.13
C ALA A 60 -37.68 -22.32 33.79
N PRO A 61 -38.34 -21.20 34.15
CA PRO A 61 -39.65 -20.85 33.62
C PRO A 61 -39.54 -19.92 32.39
N ALA A 62 -40.49 -20.07 31.49
CA ALA A 62 -40.69 -19.28 30.28
C ALA A 62 -41.27 -17.88 30.58
N LEU A 63 -40.91 -16.87 29.77
CA LEU A 63 -41.82 -15.75 29.49
C LEU A 63 -41.47 -15.02 28.16
N GLN A 64 -42.42 -15.18 27.23
CA GLN A 64 -42.97 -14.28 26.21
C GLN A 64 -42.13 -13.15 25.58
N THR A 65 -42.17 -13.17 24.25
CA THR A 65 -41.70 -12.19 23.28
C THR A 65 -42.64 -10.98 23.15
N HIS A 66 -42.10 -9.77 23.24
CA HIS A 66 -42.71 -8.58 22.65
C HIS A 66 -41.67 -7.80 21.83
N THR A 67 -41.97 -7.67 20.54
CA THR A 67 -41.30 -6.85 19.53
C THR A 67 -41.62 -5.37 19.71
N SER A 68 -40.62 -4.49 19.65
CA SER A 68 -40.81 -3.05 19.38
C SER A 68 -39.54 -2.46 18.78
N ALA A 69 -39.67 -1.86 17.59
CA ALA A 69 -38.62 -1.17 16.84
C ALA A 69 -38.28 0.20 17.45
N PRO A 70 -37.06 0.75 17.24
CA PRO A 70 -36.73 2.10 17.68
C PRO A 70 -37.16 3.16 16.63
N SER A 71 -37.93 4.13 17.11
CA SER A 71 -38.35 5.34 16.41
C SER A 71 -37.27 6.43 16.42
N THR A 72 -37.08 7.08 15.28
CA THR A 72 -36.29 8.30 15.02
C THR A 72 -36.80 9.50 15.83
N PRO A 73 -35.92 10.41 16.32
CA PRO A 73 -36.35 11.70 16.84
C PRO A 73 -36.13 12.84 15.83
N THR A 74 -37.22 13.53 15.50
CA THR A 74 -37.25 14.88 14.92
C THR A 74 -36.95 15.94 16.00
N PRO A 75 -36.24 17.05 15.69
CA PRO A 75 -35.97 18.08 16.68
C PRO A 75 -37.12 19.09 16.78
N HIS A 76 -37.59 19.36 18.00
CA HIS A 76 -38.49 20.46 18.31
C HIS A 76 -37.69 21.74 18.62
N LEU A 77 -38.06 22.84 17.95
CA LEU A 77 -37.65 24.21 18.29
C LEU A 77 -38.20 24.60 19.65
N GLY A 78 -37.32 24.92 20.60
CA GLY A 78 -37.66 25.53 21.88
C GLY A 78 -36.88 26.83 22.07
N VAL A 79 -37.60 27.94 22.10
CA VAL A 79 -37.08 29.28 22.43
C VAL A 79 -36.97 29.39 23.96
N ALA A 80 -35.78 29.70 24.47
CA ALA A 80 -35.61 30.16 25.85
C ALA A 80 -34.47 31.20 25.94
N SER A 81 -34.82 32.34 26.52
CA SER A 81 -34.00 33.51 26.82
C SER A 81 -33.28 33.37 28.16
N GLY A 82 -32.00 33.77 28.26
CA GLY A 82 -31.34 33.97 29.57
C GLY A 82 -29.81 34.02 29.56
N THR A 83 -29.25 35.24 29.47
CA THR A 83 -28.05 35.79 30.15
C THR A 83 -26.78 34.94 30.38
N GLY A 84 -25.68 35.34 29.69
CA GLY A 84 -24.40 35.68 30.33
C GLY A 84 -23.36 34.59 30.60
N THR A 85 -22.36 34.46 29.72
CA THR A 85 -20.89 34.60 30.00
C THR A 85 -20.12 34.19 28.74
N GLY A 86 -19.22 35.05 28.28
CA GLY A 86 -18.57 34.94 26.97
C GLY A 86 -17.42 33.93 26.95
N THR A 87 -17.60 32.85 26.19
CA THR A 87 -16.53 31.97 25.72
C THR A 87 -16.22 32.35 24.27
N PRO A 88 -14.95 32.56 23.85
CA PRO A 88 -14.67 32.91 22.46
C PRO A 88 -15.05 31.73 21.56
N LEU A 89 -16.03 31.97 20.68
CA LEU A 89 -16.49 31.04 19.66
C LEU A 89 -15.31 30.60 18.79
N ALA A 90 -15.05 29.29 18.79
CA ALA A 90 -14.22 28.64 17.80
C ALA A 90 -14.76 29.03 16.41
N GLN A 91 -13.94 29.73 15.63
CA GLN A 91 -14.28 30.04 14.26
C GLN A 91 -14.41 28.72 13.51
N SER A 92 -15.62 28.41 13.08
CA SER A 92 -15.91 27.34 12.13
C SER A 92 -15.12 27.64 10.87
N VAL A 93 -13.96 26.99 10.74
CA VAL A 93 -13.20 26.95 9.50
C VAL A 93 -14.01 26.05 8.56
N THR A 94 -14.82 26.67 7.71
CA THR A 94 -15.43 25.96 6.59
C THR A 94 -14.29 25.47 5.68
N PRO A 95 -14.23 24.17 5.34
CA PRO A 95 -13.18 23.66 4.47
C PRO A 95 -13.28 24.36 3.12
N ARG A 96 -12.17 24.97 2.70
CA ARG A 96 -12.06 25.61 1.39
C ARG A 96 -12.31 24.53 0.32
N PRO A 97 -13.19 24.77 -0.67
CA PRO A 97 -13.42 23.79 -1.73
C PRO A 97 -12.09 23.47 -2.43
N PRO A 98 -11.87 22.21 -2.84
CA PRO A 98 -10.64 21.83 -3.53
C PRO A 98 -10.46 22.73 -4.74
N THR A 99 -9.28 23.37 -4.83
CA THR A 99 -8.97 24.34 -5.88
C THR A 99 -8.73 23.68 -7.24
N HIS A 100 -8.75 22.34 -7.29
CA HIS A 100 -8.48 21.53 -8.48
C HIS A 100 -9.31 20.25 -8.48
N GLU A 101 -9.67 19.77 -9.68
CA GLU A 101 -10.29 18.45 -9.85
C GLU A 101 -9.35 17.32 -9.39
N PRO A 102 -9.89 16.24 -8.80
CA PRO A 102 -9.10 15.08 -8.40
C PRO A 102 -8.54 14.34 -9.61
N ALA A 103 -7.33 13.84 -9.49
CA ALA A 103 -6.68 12.97 -10.45
C ALA A 103 -6.99 11.49 -10.20
N PHE A 104 -7.22 11.10 -8.93
CA PHE A 104 -7.53 9.72 -8.56
C PHE A 104 -8.77 9.60 -7.68
N GLU A 105 -9.37 8.42 -7.74
CA GLU A 105 -10.34 7.93 -6.76
C GLU A 105 -9.80 6.65 -6.15
N MET A 106 -9.84 6.57 -4.82
CA MET A 106 -9.39 5.44 -4.03
C MET A 106 -10.51 4.95 -3.12
N VAL A 107 -10.70 3.63 -3.06
CA VAL A 107 -11.52 2.96 -2.04
C VAL A 107 -10.60 2.20 -1.11
N VAL A 108 -10.69 2.50 0.20
CA VAL A 108 -9.90 1.84 1.24
C VAL A 108 -10.56 0.52 1.61
N LEU A 109 -9.95 -0.61 1.26
CA LEU A 109 -10.42 -1.94 1.67
C LEU A 109 -10.01 -2.25 3.10
N GLY A 110 -8.80 -1.82 3.45
CA GLY A 110 -8.24 -1.86 4.79
C GLY A 110 -7.03 -0.95 4.86
N CYS A 111 -6.78 -0.41 6.05
CA CYS A 111 -5.70 0.54 6.30
C CYS A 111 -5.05 0.31 7.67
N GLY A 112 -5.30 -0.81 8.34
CA GLY A 112 -4.61 -1.19 9.58
C GLY A 112 -3.35 -2.02 9.32
N GLY A 113 -2.50 -2.11 10.34
CA GLY A 113 -1.28 -2.92 10.33
C GLY A 113 -1.43 -4.28 11.00
N GLY A 114 -2.61 -4.90 10.85
CA GLY A 114 -2.98 -6.11 11.59
C GLY A 114 -3.26 -5.85 13.09
N PRO A 115 -3.67 -6.90 13.82
CA PRO A 115 -3.73 -8.30 13.39
C PRO A 115 -5.02 -8.70 12.64
N LEU A 116 -5.96 -7.77 12.44
CA LEU A 116 -7.24 -8.05 11.81
C LEU A 116 -7.08 -8.20 10.29
N GLU A 117 -7.23 -9.41 9.76
CA GLU A 117 -7.08 -9.71 8.33
C GLU A 117 -8.08 -8.99 7.43
N THR A 118 -9.19 -8.50 8.01
CA THR A 118 -10.24 -7.73 7.32
C THR A 118 -9.99 -6.22 7.29
N ASP A 119 -8.92 -5.74 7.94
CA ASP A 119 -8.45 -4.34 7.94
C ASP A 119 -6.92 -4.29 7.87
N CYS A 120 -6.35 -5.09 6.98
CA CYS A 120 -4.95 -5.01 6.58
C CYS A 120 -4.81 -4.03 5.40
N SER A 121 -3.62 -3.49 5.16
CA SER A 121 -3.35 -2.56 4.05
C SER A 121 -3.86 -3.10 2.69
N GLY A 122 -4.81 -2.39 2.08
CA GLY A 122 -5.37 -2.74 0.78
C GLY A 122 -6.25 -1.63 0.22
N TYR A 123 -5.94 -1.17 -0.99
CA TYR A 123 -6.55 0.00 -1.60
C TYR A 123 -6.86 -0.27 -3.07
N LEU A 124 -8.07 0.06 -3.51
CA LEU A 124 -8.43 0.04 -4.93
C LEU A 124 -8.32 1.45 -5.48
N VAL A 125 -7.51 1.65 -6.52
CA VAL A 125 -7.21 2.96 -7.09
C VAL A 125 -7.53 2.97 -8.58
N LYS A 126 -8.16 4.06 -9.04
CA LYS A 126 -8.32 4.37 -10.46
C LYS A 126 -8.10 5.86 -10.70
N PRO A 127 -7.84 6.29 -11.95
CA PRO A 127 -8.00 7.68 -12.33
C PRO A 127 -9.42 8.16 -12.01
N ALA A 128 -9.57 9.37 -11.46
CA ALA A 128 -10.85 9.86 -10.94
C ALA A 128 -11.96 9.87 -12.01
N ARG A 129 -11.59 10.19 -13.25
CA ARG A 129 -12.52 10.31 -14.39
C ARG A 129 -12.75 9.01 -15.16
N SER A 130 -11.99 7.95 -14.85
CA SER A 130 -12.20 6.61 -15.42
C SER A 130 -13.30 5.86 -14.68
N ARG A 131 -13.88 4.86 -15.34
CA ARG A 131 -14.78 3.91 -14.70
C ARG A 131 -13.98 2.86 -13.95
N TRP A 132 -14.56 2.26 -12.90
CA TRP A 132 -13.93 1.12 -12.23
C TRP A 132 -13.78 -0.08 -13.19
N GLU A 133 -14.71 -0.21 -14.13
CA GLU A 133 -14.73 -1.27 -15.14
C GLU A 133 -13.66 -1.11 -16.23
N ASP A 134 -13.01 0.06 -16.32
CA ASP A 134 -11.92 0.30 -17.28
C ASP A 134 -10.63 -0.41 -16.83
N GLY A 135 -10.39 -0.43 -15.53
CA GLY A 135 -9.27 -1.13 -14.89
C GLY A 135 -8.95 -0.55 -13.52
N VAL A 136 -8.52 -1.42 -12.60
CA VAL A 136 -8.24 -1.08 -11.21
C VAL A 136 -6.81 -1.44 -10.84
N LEU A 137 -6.10 -0.50 -10.20
CA LEU A 137 -4.84 -0.76 -9.51
C LEU A 137 -5.17 -1.20 -8.08
N ALA A 138 -4.75 -2.40 -7.69
CA ALA A 138 -4.70 -2.79 -6.28
C ALA A 138 -3.36 -2.32 -5.69
N LEU A 139 -3.40 -1.26 -4.89
CA LEU A 139 -2.26 -0.79 -4.13
C LEU A 139 -2.28 -1.51 -2.78
N GLU A 140 -1.21 -2.23 -2.46
CA GLU A 140 -1.17 -3.26 -1.43
C GLU A 140 -2.17 -4.42 -1.68
N GLY A 141 -1.96 -5.53 -0.99
CA GLY A 141 -2.73 -6.77 -1.15
C GLY A 141 -3.01 -7.48 0.16
N GLY A 142 -2.99 -6.78 1.30
CA GLY A 142 -3.30 -7.31 2.63
C GLY A 142 -4.78 -7.64 2.75
N SER A 143 -5.64 -6.65 2.59
CA SER A 143 -7.10 -6.84 2.49
C SER A 143 -7.57 -6.83 1.03
N GLY A 144 -8.51 -7.72 0.71
CA GLY A 144 -9.06 -7.83 -0.64
C GLY A 144 -10.52 -8.25 -0.67
N ILE A 145 -10.87 -9.29 -1.45
CA ILE A 145 -12.27 -9.61 -1.78
C ILE A 145 -13.16 -9.86 -0.54
N GLY A 146 -12.61 -10.51 0.50
CA GLY A 146 -13.34 -10.76 1.76
C GLY A 146 -13.62 -9.47 2.54
N ALA A 147 -12.61 -8.59 2.66
CA ALA A 147 -12.78 -7.28 3.28
C ALA A 147 -13.78 -6.44 2.50
N LEU A 148 -13.68 -6.41 1.17
CA LEU A 148 -14.63 -5.70 0.32
C LEU A 148 -16.07 -6.23 0.45
N SER A 149 -16.25 -7.54 0.53
CA SER A 149 -17.57 -8.16 0.78
C SER A 149 -18.17 -7.65 2.09
N ASN A 150 -17.39 -7.60 3.17
CA ASN A 150 -17.84 -7.07 4.46
C ASN A 150 -18.17 -5.58 4.39
N LEU A 151 -17.38 -4.79 3.66
CA LEU A 151 -17.64 -3.36 3.46
C LEU A 151 -18.93 -3.12 2.67
N ILE A 152 -19.18 -3.90 1.61
CA ILE A 152 -20.42 -3.80 0.83
C ILE A 152 -21.63 -4.17 1.69
N GLU A 153 -21.51 -5.17 2.57
CA GLU A 153 -22.58 -5.51 3.51
C GLU A 153 -22.86 -4.37 4.52
N ARG A 154 -21.81 -3.71 5.02
CA ARG A 154 -21.93 -2.62 5.99
C ARG A 154 -22.42 -1.30 5.39
N TYR A 155 -21.90 -0.94 4.21
CA TYR A 155 -22.06 0.40 3.63
C TYR A 155 -22.90 0.44 2.36
N SER A 156 -23.29 -0.70 1.78
CA SER A 156 -23.83 -0.86 0.42
C SER A 156 -22.79 -0.66 -0.69
N SER A 157 -23.06 -1.26 -1.86
CA SER A 157 -22.24 -1.09 -3.04
C SER A 157 -22.35 0.30 -3.65
N GLU A 158 -23.49 0.95 -3.49
CA GLU A 158 -23.78 2.28 -4.06
C GLU A 158 -23.02 3.38 -3.30
N ALA A 159 -22.80 3.20 -1.99
CA ALA A 159 -21.96 4.11 -1.23
C ALA A 159 -20.49 4.02 -1.63
N LEU A 160 -19.99 2.79 -1.82
CA LEU A 160 -18.59 2.51 -2.17
C LEU A 160 -18.27 2.78 -3.65
N PHE A 161 -19.21 2.46 -4.54
CA PHE A 161 -19.06 2.52 -5.99
C PHE A 161 -20.32 3.13 -6.66
N PRO A 162 -20.62 4.42 -6.42
CA PRO A 162 -21.88 5.04 -6.86
C PRO A 162 -22.09 5.05 -8.38
N ALA A 163 -21.01 4.99 -9.16
CA ALA A 163 -21.07 5.00 -10.62
C ALA A 163 -21.09 3.59 -11.25
N VAL A 164 -21.01 2.53 -10.45
CA VAL A 164 -20.99 1.14 -10.95
C VAL A 164 -22.40 0.60 -10.97
N SER A 165 -22.82 0.10 -12.14
CA SER A 165 -24.05 -0.68 -12.27
C SER A 165 -23.72 -2.15 -12.15
N PHE A 166 -24.11 -2.77 -11.04
CA PHE A 166 -23.92 -4.20 -10.80
C PHE A 166 -24.97 -5.00 -11.57
N PRO A 167 -24.58 -6.07 -12.30
CA PRO A 167 -25.56 -6.93 -12.95
C PRO A 167 -26.48 -7.60 -11.92
N GLU A 168 -27.74 -7.89 -12.30
CA GLU A 168 -28.73 -8.52 -11.42
C GLU A 168 -28.25 -9.87 -10.85
N THR A 169 -27.38 -10.57 -11.59
CA THR A 169 -26.75 -11.82 -11.16
C THR A 169 -25.77 -11.66 -9.99
N HIS A 170 -25.31 -10.45 -9.69
CA HIS A 170 -24.40 -10.13 -8.59
C HIS A 170 -25.18 -9.59 -7.39
N SER A 171 -26.08 -10.42 -6.87
CA SER A 171 -27.05 -10.03 -5.85
C SER A 171 -26.53 -10.09 -4.42
N THR A 172 -25.37 -10.71 -4.17
CA THR A 172 -24.76 -10.83 -2.83
C THR A 172 -23.51 -9.96 -2.70
N PRO A 173 -23.12 -9.55 -1.46
CA PRO A 173 -21.91 -8.75 -1.25
C PRO A 173 -20.63 -9.40 -1.84
N ILE A 174 -20.47 -10.71 -1.69
CA ILE A 174 -19.32 -11.44 -2.23
C ILE A 174 -19.29 -11.44 -3.76
N LEU A 175 -20.46 -11.58 -4.42
CA LEU A 175 -20.52 -11.50 -5.88
C LEU A 175 -20.22 -10.09 -6.36
N LYS A 176 -20.74 -9.06 -5.70
CA LYS A 176 -20.40 -7.66 -6.03
C LYS A 176 -18.90 -7.37 -5.82
N ALA A 177 -18.30 -7.89 -4.75
CA ALA A 177 -16.87 -7.79 -4.53
C ALA A 177 -16.08 -8.51 -5.64
N ALA A 178 -16.50 -9.71 -6.04
CA ALA A 178 -15.92 -10.45 -7.16
C ALA A 178 -16.03 -9.68 -8.48
N TYR A 179 -17.16 -9.01 -8.72
CA TYR A 179 -17.37 -8.16 -9.89
C TYR A 179 -16.33 -7.03 -9.96
N ILE A 180 -16.12 -6.29 -8.87
CA ILE A 180 -15.09 -5.26 -8.81
C ILE A 180 -13.69 -5.85 -9.02
N PHE A 181 -13.38 -6.97 -8.35
CA PHE A 181 -12.09 -7.64 -8.46
C PHE A 181 -11.81 -8.21 -9.86
N SER A 182 -12.84 -8.48 -10.66
CA SER A 182 -12.68 -8.91 -12.05
C SER A 182 -12.05 -7.84 -12.97
N PHE A 183 -12.00 -6.59 -12.51
CA PHE A 183 -11.38 -5.47 -13.21
C PHE A 183 -9.98 -5.12 -12.66
N LEU A 184 -9.45 -5.90 -11.70
CA LEU A 184 -8.07 -5.76 -11.28
C LEU A 184 -7.13 -5.91 -12.48
N THR A 185 -6.30 -4.90 -12.69
CA THR A 185 -5.35 -4.87 -13.79
C THR A 185 -3.95 -5.23 -13.32
N CYS A 186 -3.56 -4.80 -12.12
CA CYS A 186 -2.32 -5.21 -11.48
C CYS A 186 -2.33 -4.92 -9.98
N TYR A 187 -1.36 -5.51 -9.27
CA TYR A 187 -0.98 -5.12 -7.91
C TYR A 187 0.27 -4.27 -7.93
N LEU A 188 0.34 -3.30 -7.01
CA LEU A 188 1.56 -2.59 -6.63
C LEU A 188 1.79 -2.81 -5.13
N ILE A 189 2.89 -3.47 -4.78
CA ILE A 189 3.20 -3.88 -3.40
C ILE A 189 4.45 -3.17 -2.92
N THR A 190 4.40 -2.52 -1.76
CA THR A 190 5.56 -1.81 -1.21
C THR A 190 6.58 -2.76 -0.58
N HIS A 191 6.10 -3.77 0.15
CA HIS A 191 6.94 -4.75 0.85
C HIS A 191 6.21 -6.08 1.12
N ALA A 192 6.97 -7.11 1.51
CA ALA A 192 6.50 -8.50 1.55
C ALA A 192 6.06 -9.00 2.94
N HIS A 193 5.44 -8.13 3.74
CA HIS A 193 4.77 -8.55 4.99
C HIS A 193 3.34 -9.04 4.70
N LEU A 194 2.82 -9.93 5.55
CA LEU A 194 1.54 -10.61 5.30
C LEU A 194 0.34 -9.65 5.37
N ASP A 195 0.35 -8.70 6.29
CA ASP A 195 -0.60 -7.57 6.35
C ASP A 195 -0.55 -6.66 5.11
N HIS A 196 0.41 -6.87 4.21
CA HIS A 196 0.52 -6.18 2.93
C HIS A 196 0.26 -7.07 1.70
N CYS A 197 0.22 -8.40 1.85
CA CYS A 197 0.08 -9.31 0.70
C CYS A 197 -0.82 -10.55 0.90
N ALA A 198 -1.43 -10.72 2.07
CA ALA A 198 -2.22 -11.91 2.39
C ALA A 198 -3.35 -12.18 1.40
N SER A 199 -4.21 -11.18 1.12
CA SER A 199 -5.30 -11.36 0.17
C SER A 199 -4.82 -11.58 -1.27
N LEU A 200 -3.67 -11.03 -1.68
CA LEU A 200 -3.05 -11.33 -2.98
C LEU A 200 -2.71 -12.83 -3.08
N ILE A 201 -2.10 -13.39 -2.03
CA ILE A 201 -1.80 -14.83 -1.96
C ILE A 201 -3.09 -15.65 -2.02
N LEU A 202 -4.08 -15.33 -1.18
CA LEU A 202 -5.35 -16.07 -1.13
C LEU A 202 -6.15 -16.00 -2.44
N LEU A 203 -6.08 -14.88 -3.16
CA LEU A 203 -6.76 -14.71 -4.45
C LEU A 203 -6.10 -15.52 -5.57
N SER A 204 -4.85 -15.97 -5.38
CA SER A 204 -4.09 -16.65 -6.42
C SER A 204 -4.71 -18.00 -6.76
N GLY A 205 -5.16 -18.14 -8.02
CA GLY A 205 -5.92 -19.31 -8.49
C GLY A 205 -7.42 -19.07 -8.62
N SER A 206 -7.93 -18.00 -8.00
CA SER A 206 -9.37 -17.71 -7.87
C SER A 206 -9.73 -16.30 -8.36
N VAL A 207 -8.92 -15.74 -9.26
CA VAL A 207 -9.16 -14.42 -9.84
C VAL A 207 -10.51 -14.45 -10.59
N PRO A 208 -11.48 -13.59 -10.23
CA PRO A 208 -12.76 -13.54 -10.92
C PRO A 208 -12.56 -13.19 -12.41
N PRO A 209 -13.20 -13.89 -13.35
CA PRO A 209 -13.07 -13.61 -14.77
C PRO A 209 -13.72 -12.26 -15.12
N ARG A 210 -13.08 -11.50 -16.00
CA ARG A 210 -13.64 -10.23 -16.47
C ARG A 210 -14.92 -10.48 -17.27
N PRO A 211 -16.05 -9.81 -16.95
CA PRO A 211 -17.29 -9.93 -17.73
C PRO A 211 -17.09 -9.55 -19.21
N PRO A 212 -17.83 -10.18 -20.15
CA PRO A 212 -17.82 -9.78 -21.54
C PRO A 212 -18.21 -8.31 -21.69
N ARG A 213 -17.48 -7.56 -22.52
CA ARG A 213 -17.85 -6.17 -22.83
C ARG A 213 -19.16 -6.17 -23.62
N HIS A 214 -20.18 -5.45 -23.14
CA HIS A 214 -21.41 -5.29 -23.89
C HIS A 214 -21.16 -4.53 -25.21
N PRO A 215 -21.71 -4.98 -26.35
CA PRO A 215 -21.60 -4.27 -27.62
C PRO A 215 -22.35 -2.93 -27.51
N GLY A 216 -21.61 -1.83 -27.32
CA GLY A 216 -22.17 -0.48 -27.14
C GLY A 216 -21.19 0.56 -26.59
N SER A 217 -20.08 0.13 -25.96
CA SER A 217 -19.03 1.03 -25.45
C SER A 217 -17.82 1.13 -26.40
N HIS A 218 -17.90 1.99 -27.44
CA HIS A 218 -16.80 2.39 -28.37
C HIS A 218 -16.03 1.26 -29.13
N PRO A 219 -15.37 1.55 -30.28
CA PRO A 219 -15.20 0.54 -31.32
C PRO A 219 -14.14 -0.51 -30.94
N ALA A 220 -14.54 -1.77 -31.03
CA ALA A 220 -13.69 -2.93 -30.89
C ALA A 220 -12.68 -3.01 -32.05
N ALA A 221 -11.48 -3.52 -31.74
CA ALA A 221 -10.56 -4.08 -32.74
C ALA A 221 -11.29 -5.16 -33.57
N PRO A 222 -10.86 -5.41 -34.83
CA PRO A 222 -11.64 -6.22 -35.77
C PRO A 222 -11.87 -7.64 -35.24
N ALA A 223 -13.12 -8.06 -35.27
CA ALA A 223 -13.60 -9.35 -34.81
C ALA A 223 -13.04 -10.48 -35.68
N GLY A 224 -12.08 -11.23 -35.15
CA GLY A 224 -11.85 -12.62 -35.54
C GLY A 224 -12.83 -13.52 -34.77
N HIS A 225 -13.28 -14.59 -35.40
CA HIS A 225 -14.19 -15.59 -34.82
C HIS A 225 -13.78 -16.00 -33.39
N VAL A 226 -14.68 -15.79 -32.41
CA VAL A 226 -14.49 -16.21 -31.02
C VAL A 226 -15.28 -17.50 -30.83
N GLU A 227 -14.57 -18.63 -30.69
CA GLU A 227 -15.15 -19.84 -30.09
C GLU A 227 -15.52 -19.55 -28.62
N ASP A 228 -16.60 -20.15 -28.16
CA ASP A 228 -17.17 -20.04 -26.80
C ASP A 228 -16.31 -20.81 -25.78
N THR A 229 -15.02 -20.50 -25.71
CA THR A 229 -14.12 -20.95 -24.66
C THR A 229 -14.07 -19.86 -23.60
N ALA A 230 -14.42 -20.20 -22.35
CA ALA A 230 -14.25 -19.29 -21.22
C ALA A 230 -12.84 -18.66 -21.28
N PRO A 231 -12.70 -17.32 -21.16
CA PRO A 231 -11.40 -16.67 -21.28
C PRO A 231 -10.44 -17.29 -20.28
N LEU A 232 -9.26 -17.69 -20.78
CA LEU A 232 -8.23 -18.27 -19.93
C LEU A 232 -7.92 -17.30 -18.79
N PRO A 233 -7.87 -17.77 -17.54
CA PRO A 233 -7.59 -16.90 -16.41
C PRO A 233 -6.22 -16.24 -16.58
N THR A 234 -6.19 -14.92 -16.50
CA THR A 234 -4.97 -14.13 -16.70
C THR A 234 -4.16 -14.09 -15.42
N ARG A 235 -2.85 -14.31 -15.50
CA ARG A 235 -1.94 -14.01 -14.39
C ARG A 235 -1.97 -12.51 -14.11
N ILE A 236 -2.30 -12.12 -12.88
CA ILE A 236 -2.30 -10.71 -12.50
C ILE A 236 -0.84 -10.24 -12.34
N PRO A 237 -0.41 -9.19 -13.05
CA PRO A 237 0.89 -8.57 -12.82
C PRO A 237 1.02 -8.03 -11.38
N VAL A 238 2.13 -8.35 -10.73
CA VAL A 238 2.49 -7.85 -9.39
C VAL A 238 3.78 -7.04 -9.52
N TYR A 239 3.68 -5.74 -9.28
CA TYR A 239 4.79 -4.81 -9.36
C TYR A 239 5.31 -4.47 -7.97
N ALA A 240 6.62 -4.56 -7.78
CA ALA A 240 7.33 -4.14 -6.57
C ALA A 240 8.84 -4.05 -6.86
N MET A 241 9.63 -3.60 -5.89
CA MET A 241 11.09 -3.75 -5.97
C MET A 241 11.48 -5.24 -6.07
N ARG A 242 12.63 -5.53 -6.69
CA ARG A 242 13.06 -6.92 -6.94
C ARG A 242 13.15 -7.73 -5.66
N GLU A 243 13.73 -7.16 -4.62
CA GLU A 243 13.94 -7.78 -3.32
C GLU A 243 12.59 -8.13 -2.66
N THR A 244 11.62 -7.22 -2.75
CA THR A 244 10.24 -7.46 -2.32
C THR A 244 9.61 -8.63 -3.07
N LEU A 245 9.77 -8.68 -4.41
CA LEU A 245 9.25 -9.78 -5.22
C LEU A 245 9.96 -11.11 -4.94
N ASP A 246 11.27 -11.10 -4.71
CA ASP A 246 12.02 -12.31 -4.34
C ASP A 246 11.48 -12.89 -3.02
N ASN A 247 11.25 -12.05 -2.00
CA ASN A 247 10.64 -12.46 -0.73
C ASN A 247 9.20 -12.97 -0.91
N LEU A 248 8.36 -12.22 -1.64
CA LEU A 248 6.97 -12.61 -1.90
C LEU A 248 6.91 -13.93 -2.69
N SER A 249 7.81 -14.14 -3.65
CA SER A 249 7.84 -15.34 -4.48
C SER A 249 8.08 -16.62 -3.68
N ALA A 250 8.68 -16.53 -2.48
CA ALA A 250 8.87 -17.66 -1.60
C ALA A 250 7.52 -18.28 -1.16
N ALA A 251 6.47 -17.47 -0.99
CA ALA A 251 5.13 -17.97 -0.68
C ALA A 251 4.59 -18.87 -1.80
N TYR A 252 4.98 -18.62 -3.05
CA TYR A 252 4.53 -19.30 -4.27
C TYR A 252 5.46 -20.43 -4.72
N GLY A 253 6.41 -20.86 -3.88
CA GLY A 253 7.40 -21.89 -4.22
C GLY A 253 6.91 -23.33 -4.07
N GLY A 254 5.60 -23.58 -3.95
CA GLY A 254 5.03 -24.92 -3.76
C GLY A 254 5.05 -25.43 -2.31
N GLY A 255 5.59 -24.65 -1.38
CA GLY A 255 5.63 -24.96 0.05
C GLY A 255 4.40 -24.45 0.79
N LEU A 256 4.37 -23.13 1.07
CA LEU A 256 3.26 -22.48 1.75
C LEU A 256 2.00 -22.41 0.88
N TRP A 257 2.18 -22.04 -0.39
CA TRP A 257 1.13 -21.95 -1.40
C TRP A 257 1.55 -22.72 -2.66
N PRO A 258 0.61 -23.20 -3.50
CA PRO A 258 0.95 -23.87 -4.75
C PRO A 258 1.82 -23.01 -5.68
N GLU A 259 2.50 -23.66 -6.63
CA GLU A 259 3.39 -23.03 -7.62
C GLU A 259 2.63 -22.18 -8.66
N LEU A 260 2.01 -21.09 -8.20
CA LEU A 260 1.16 -20.19 -8.98
C LEU A 260 1.84 -18.84 -9.27
N GLY A 261 3.13 -18.72 -8.96
CA GLY A 261 3.94 -17.53 -9.26
C GLY A 261 4.79 -17.72 -10.51
N ALA A 262 4.87 -16.69 -11.35
CA ALA A 262 5.76 -16.65 -12.51
C ALA A 262 6.48 -15.30 -12.57
N TRP A 263 7.70 -15.28 -13.10
CA TRP A 263 8.45 -14.04 -13.34
C TRP A 263 8.18 -13.50 -14.74
N ALA A 264 8.02 -12.18 -14.87
CA ALA A 264 8.02 -11.54 -16.17
C ALA A 264 9.38 -11.72 -16.87
N ALA A 265 9.36 -11.77 -18.21
CA ALA A 265 10.59 -11.85 -19.00
C ALA A 265 11.44 -10.59 -18.75
N GLU A 266 12.65 -10.80 -18.21
CA GLU A 266 13.62 -9.72 -18.06
C GLU A 266 14.29 -9.44 -19.41
N PRO A 267 14.50 -8.17 -19.79
CA PRO A 267 15.42 -7.87 -20.88
C PRO A 267 16.81 -8.40 -20.51
N GLU A 268 17.41 -9.24 -21.37
CA GLU A 268 18.66 -9.94 -21.09
C GLU A 268 19.75 -8.97 -20.59
N ARG A 269 20.05 -9.02 -19.28
CA ARG A 269 21.30 -8.45 -18.77
C ARG A 269 22.38 -9.49 -18.95
N GLY A 270 23.22 -9.28 -19.97
CA GLY A 270 24.41 -10.10 -20.16
C GLY A 270 25.35 -9.99 -18.95
N ARG A 271 25.49 -11.09 -18.20
CA ARG A 271 26.77 -11.74 -17.80
C ARG A 271 26.60 -12.66 -16.59
N GLY A 272 26.95 -13.92 -16.80
CA GLY A 272 27.83 -14.69 -15.90
C GLY A 272 27.38 -14.88 -14.45
N GLY A 273 26.27 -15.57 -14.23
CA GLY A 273 25.94 -16.16 -12.93
C GLY A 273 25.19 -17.47 -13.16
N ARG A 274 25.57 -18.55 -12.46
CA ARG A 274 24.85 -19.84 -12.52
C ARG A 274 23.37 -19.60 -12.23
N LEU A 275 22.52 -19.70 -13.27
CA LEU A 275 21.07 -19.67 -13.12
C LEU A 275 20.67 -20.84 -12.21
N LYS A 276 20.34 -20.56 -10.95
CA LYS A 276 19.35 -21.40 -10.25
C LYS A 276 18.13 -21.39 -11.16
N LYS A 277 17.59 -22.57 -11.46
CA LYS A 277 16.47 -22.83 -12.36
C LYS A 277 15.25 -21.99 -11.94
N ARG A 278 15.22 -20.70 -12.29
CA ARG A 278 14.11 -19.76 -12.03
C ARG A 278 12.97 -20.23 -12.92
N LEU A 279 11.86 -20.63 -12.32
CA LEU A 279 10.67 -21.17 -12.98
C LEU A 279 10.31 -20.29 -14.19
N ARG A 280 10.52 -20.85 -15.40
CA ARG A 280 9.74 -20.47 -16.57
C ARG A 280 8.51 -21.37 -16.53
N LEU A 281 7.44 -20.90 -15.92
CA LEU A 281 6.13 -21.45 -16.20
C LEU A 281 5.70 -20.86 -17.54
N ASP A 282 5.37 -21.73 -18.48
CA ASP A 282 5.08 -21.41 -19.87
C ASP A 282 4.04 -20.29 -20.02
N ASP A 283 4.18 -19.51 -21.09
CA ASP A 283 3.44 -18.27 -21.40
C ASP A 283 1.95 -18.48 -21.74
N ASP A 284 1.46 -19.73 -21.75
CA ASP A 284 0.14 -20.05 -22.27
C ASP A 284 -0.80 -20.59 -21.18
N GLY A 285 -1.58 -19.69 -20.56
CA GLY A 285 -2.88 -20.03 -19.94
C GLY A 285 -2.94 -20.29 -18.43
N GLY A 286 -1.91 -19.93 -17.65
CA GLY A 286 -1.88 -20.20 -16.21
C GLY A 286 -2.57 -19.15 -15.31
N VAL A 287 -3.12 -19.61 -14.17
CA VAL A 287 -3.59 -18.76 -13.05
C VAL A 287 -2.43 -18.30 -12.14
N GLY A 288 -2.58 -17.14 -11.51
CA GLY A 288 -1.76 -16.70 -10.36
C GLY A 288 -1.02 -15.38 -10.56
N ALA A 289 0.10 -15.19 -9.85
CA ALA A 289 0.84 -13.92 -9.82
C ALA A 289 1.95 -13.87 -10.89
N LYS A 290 2.10 -12.72 -11.56
CA LYS A 290 3.21 -12.44 -12.48
C LYS A 290 4.13 -11.36 -11.91
N PHE A 291 5.22 -11.74 -11.28
CA PHE A 291 6.19 -10.86 -10.63
C PHE A 291 6.95 -10.01 -11.67
N SER A 292 6.81 -8.69 -11.56
CA SER A 292 7.30 -7.71 -12.52
C SER A 292 8.10 -6.62 -11.77
N PRO A 293 9.44 -6.71 -11.70
CA PRO A 293 10.23 -5.83 -10.86
C PRO A 293 10.27 -4.40 -11.37
N LEU A 294 10.18 -3.47 -10.43
CA LEU A 294 10.35 -2.04 -10.65
C LEU A 294 11.80 -1.64 -10.31
N GLY A 295 12.38 -0.78 -11.17
CA GLY A 295 13.69 -0.18 -10.94
C GLY A 295 13.57 1.17 -10.22
N THR A 296 14.63 1.56 -9.51
CA THR A 296 14.76 2.85 -8.82
C THR A 296 15.22 3.97 -9.76
N THR A 297 14.79 3.94 -11.02
CA THR A 297 15.28 4.88 -12.04
C THR A 297 14.71 6.29 -11.84
N ALA A 298 15.46 7.30 -12.28
CA ALA A 298 14.98 8.68 -12.31
C ALA A 298 13.74 8.85 -13.22
N ALA A 299 13.58 8.04 -14.27
CA ALA A 299 12.38 8.08 -15.11
C ALA A 299 11.22 7.28 -14.48
N PRO A 300 9.97 7.80 -14.49
CA PRO A 300 8.79 7.03 -14.12
C PRO A 300 8.62 5.79 -15.01
N SER A 301 8.17 4.68 -14.43
CA SER A 301 7.87 3.43 -15.12
C SER A 301 6.36 3.26 -15.22
N HIS A 302 5.86 2.85 -16.39
CA HIS A 302 4.44 2.54 -16.56
C HIS A 302 4.13 1.16 -15.98
N LEU A 303 3.03 1.06 -15.22
CA LEU A 303 2.63 -0.22 -14.63
C LEU A 303 2.03 -1.13 -15.70
N HIS A 304 0.98 -0.69 -16.39
CA HIS A 304 0.26 -1.54 -17.34
C HIS A 304 -0.15 -0.75 -18.59
N PRO A 305 -0.13 -1.34 -19.80
CA PRO A 305 -0.47 -0.63 -21.05
C PRO A 305 -1.88 -0.02 -21.09
N THR A 306 -2.80 -0.56 -20.29
CA THR A 306 -4.20 -0.08 -20.23
C THR A 306 -4.49 0.82 -19.03
N LEU A 307 -3.50 1.06 -18.16
CA LEU A 307 -3.64 2.00 -17.04
C LEU A 307 -2.84 3.26 -17.35
N PRO A 308 -3.46 4.46 -17.35
CA PRO A 308 -2.74 5.73 -17.49
C PRO A 308 -2.06 6.11 -16.17
N ILE A 309 -1.29 5.18 -15.60
CA ILE A 309 -0.60 5.32 -14.32
C ILE A 309 0.87 4.99 -14.52
N SER A 310 1.71 5.93 -14.08
CA SER A 310 3.16 5.75 -13.98
C SER A 310 3.59 5.80 -12.53
N THR A 311 4.70 5.14 -12.23
CA THR A 311 5.25 5.07 -10.87
C THR A 311 6.72 5.40 -10.82
N ARG A 312 7.16 6.04 -9.75
CA ARG A 312 8.58 6.12 -9.39
C ARG A 312 8.76 5.57 -7.97
N VAL A 313 9.62 4.56 -7.84
CA VAL A 313 9.82 3.80 -6.60
C VAL A 313 11.15 4.16 -5.95
N PHE A 314 11.13 4.28 -4.63
CA PHE A 314 12.29 4.55 -3.79
C PHE A 314 12.35 3.53 -2.66
N PRO A 315 13.54 3.00 -2.32
CA PRO A 315 13.70 2.17 -1.14
C PRO A 315 13.50 3.00 0.13
N VAL A 316 12.90 2.40 1.16
CA VAL A 316 12.86 2.93 2.53
C VAL A 316 13.36 1.88 3.51
N SER A 317 13.88 2.34 4.65
CA SER A 317 14.19 1.46 5.77
C SER A 317 12.90 1.05 6.46
N HIS A 318 12.81 -0.21 6.88
CA HIS A 318 11.68 -0.75 7.64
C HIS A 318 12.17 -1.70 8.74
N GLY A 319 13.19 -1.29 9.51
CA GLY A 319 13.74 -2.12 10.58
C GLY A 319 14.51 -3.34 10.09
N HIS A 320 14.88 -4.22 11.02
CA HIS A 320 15.88 -5.26 10.81
C HIS A 320 15.53 -6.56 11.51
N THR A 321 16.10 -7.65 11.00
CA THR A 321 16.05 -9.00 11.58
C THR A 321 17.45 -9.59 11.70
N SER A 322 17.54 -10.80 12.30
CA SER A 322 18.74 -11.63 12.24
C SER A 322 19.17 -12.05 10.82
N HIS A 323 18.33 -11.80 9.81
CA HIS A 323 18.60 -12.09 8.40
C HIS A 323 18.84 -10.82 7.56
N GLY A 324 18.86 -9.65 8.19
CA GLY A 324 19.11 -8.36 7.54
C GLY A 324 17.93 -7.39 7.62
N MET A 325 18.06 -6.27 6.91
CA MET A 325 17.06 -5.20 6.84
C MET A 325 15.80 -5.66 6.12
N TYR A 326 14.63 -5.40 6.69
CA TYR A 326 13.39 -5.52 5.94
C TYR A 326 13.39 -4.44 4.85
N GLN A 327 13.12 -4.87 3.62
CA GLN A 327 13.02 -3.96 2.49
C GLN A 327 11.59 -3.45 2.41
N SER A 328 11.44 -2.14 2.31
CA SER A 328 10.17 -1.50 1.97
C SER A 328 10.42 -0.41 0.93
N SER A 329 9.33 0.16 0.41
CA SER A 329 9.43 1.20 -0.60
C SER A 329 8.37 2.29 -0.44
N ALA A 330 8.73 3.48 -0.91
CA ALA A 330 7.81 4.56 -1.18
C ALA A 330 7.61 4.71 -2.68
N VAL A 331 6.38 5.00 -3.11
CA VAL A 331 6.02 5.08 -4.51
C VAL A 331 5.28 6.39 -4.80
N PHE A 332 5.79 7.16 -5.74
CA PHE A 332 5.01 8.21 -6.39
C PHE A 332 4.12 7.57 -7.45
N VAL A 333 2.81 7.69 -7.29
CA VAL A 333 1.80 7.20 -8.25
C VAL A 333 1.24 8.39 -9.01
N ARG A 334 1.49 8.45 -10.31
CA ARG A 334 1.21 9.62 -11.16
C ARG A 334 0.22 9.29 -12.27
N TYR A 335 -0.76 10.17 -12.44
CA TYR A 335 -1.72 10.08 -13.54
C TYR A 335 -1.07 10.62 -14.81
N ASP A 336 -0.94 9.75 -15.80
CA ASP A 336 -0.21 9.99 -17.04
C ASP A 336 -1.04 9.49 -18.24
N PRO A 337 -1.97 10.31 -18.77
CA PRO A 337 -2.86 9.91 -19.86
C PRO A 337 -2.16 9.80 -21.20
N ALA A 338 -0.98 10.40 -21.37
CA ALA A 338 -0.18 10.31 -22.60
C ALA A 338 0.19 8.87 -22.99
N VAL A 339 0.14 7.95 -22.01
CA VAL A 339 0.40 6.51 -22.15
C VAL A 339 -0.60 5.81 -23.05
N LEU A 340 -1.84 6.28 -23.12
CA LEU A 340 -2.90 5.63 -23.90
C LEU A 340 -2.83 5.97 -25.41
N GLY A 341 -1.87 6.80 -25.83
CA GLY A 341 -1.80 7.35 -27.19
C GLY A 341 -2.92 8.39 -27.46
N PRO A 342 -2.87 9.15 -28.57
CA PRO A 342 -3.93 10.09 -28.90
C PRO A 342 -5.23 9.33 -29.15
N THR A 343 -6.23 9.56 -28.29
CA THR A 343 -7.62 9.19 -28.56
C THR A 343 -8.08 9.98 -29.78
N GLN A 344 -8.37 9.31 -30.89
CA GLN A 344 -9.06 9.97 -31.99
C GLN A 344 -10.38 10.55 -31.46
N PRO A 345 -10.67 11.84 -31.68
CA PRO A 345 -11.99 12.36 -31.36
C PRO A 345 -13.05 11.56 -32.14
N PRO A 346 -14.26 11.38 -31.59
CA PRO A 346 -15.31 10.63 -32.27
C PRO A 346 -15.52 11.24 -33.66
N SER A 347 -15.21 10.48 -34.71
CA SER A 347 -15.43 10.92 -36.08
C SER A 347 -16.92 11.22 -36.22
N GLN A 348 -17.27 12.49 -36.42
CA GLN A 348 -18.60 12.84 -36.89
C GLN A 348 -18.87 12.03 -38.14
N ALA A 349 -19.99 11.31 -38.15
CA ALA A 349 -20.40 10.49 -39.28
C ALA A 349 -20.37 11.33 -40.56
N PRO A 350 -19.65 10.92 -41.61
CA PRO A 350 -19.61 11.69 -42.84
C PRO A 350 -20.98 11.61 -43.51
N SER A 351 -21.61 12.76 -43.70
CA SER A 351 -22.77 12.90 -44.57
C SER A 351 -22.35 12.50 -45.98
N GLN A 352 -23.05 11.50 -46.53
CA GLN A 352 -22.86 11.08 -47.90
C GLN A 352 -23.28 12.20 -48.86
N ALA A 353 -22.32 12.73 -49.62
CA ALA A 353 -22.56 13.38 -50.89
C ALA A 353 -21.75 12.63 -51.96
N PRO A 354 -22.34 12.33 -53.14
CA PRO A 354 -21.74 11.42 -54.11
C PRO A 354 -20.56 12.07 -54.84
N SER A 355 -19.46 11.33 -54.93
CA SER A 355 -18.26 11.70 -55.69
C SER A 355 -18.48 11.49 -57.19
N GLN A 356 -18.19 12.53 -57.98
CA GLN A 356 -17.88 12.37 -59.40
C GLN A 356 -16.38 12.20 -59.58
N ALA A 357 -16.03 11.16 -60.32
CA ALA A 357 -14.67 10.80 -60.69
C ALA A 357 -14.09 11.76 -61.73
N ALA A 358 -12.82 12.14 -61.56
CA ALA A 358 -11.98 12.55 -62.68
C ALA A 358 -10.52 12.16 -62.43
N SER A 359 -10.10 11.14 -63.17
CA SER A 359 -8.74 10.74 -63.43
C SER A 359 -7.89 11.91 -63.97
N ARG A 360 -6.64 12.02 -63.51
CA ARG A 360 -5.53 12.46 -64.36
C ARG A 360 -4.18 11.98 -63.81
N ARG A 361 -3.40 11.45 -64.74
CA ARG A 361 -2.12 10.77 -64.63
C ARG A 361 -1.01 11.72 -65.09
N ALA A 362 0.25 11.30 -64.82
CA ALA A 362 1.52 11.78 -65.38
C ALA A 362 2.19 12.94 -64.59
N SER A 363 3.50 13.03 -64.43
CA SER A 363 4.66 12.18 -64.79
C SER A 363 5.94 12.90 -64.34
N GLN A 364 7.03 12.13 -64.17
CA GLN A 364 8.45 12.51 -64.38
C GLN A 364 9.10 13.49 -63.38
N SER A 365 10.11 13.08 -62.60
CA SER A 365 11.52 12.76 -62.93
C SER A 365 12.42 14.00 -62.97
N SER A 366 13.38 14.09 -62.03
CA SER A 366 14.82 14.24 -62.39
C SER A 366 15.74 14.26 -61.16
N LYS A 367 16.89 13.61 -61.35
CA LYS A 367 18.07 13.43 -60.49
C LYS A 367 18.90 14.73 -60.31
N LEU A 368 19.77 14.77 -59.30
CA LEU A 368 21.26 14.85 -59.34
C LEU A 368 21.80 15.45 -58.00
N VAL A 369 22.67 14.75 -57.24
CA VAL A 369 24.17 14.89 -57.17
C VAL A 369 24.60 16.30 -56.70
N GLY A 370 25.49 16.57 -55.73
CA GLY A 370 26.37 15.79 -54.86
C GLY A 370 27.58 16.66 -54.42
N SER A 371 27.90 16.70 -53.11
CA SER A 371 29.22 16.97 -52.45
C SER A 371 29.90 18.38 -52.56
N PRO A 372 30.97 18.70 -51.80
CA PRO A 372 31.30 18.49 -50.36
C PRO A 372 31.93 19.73 -49.65
N SER A 373 32.39 19.52 -48.40
CA SER A 373 33.49 20.17 -47.62
C SER A 373 33.33 21.59 -47.05
N GLU A 374 33.50 21.75 -45.73
CA GLU A 374 34.78 22.17 -45.09
C GLU A 374 34.67 22.16 -43.54
N GLU A 375 35.79 21.88 -42.88
CA GLU A 375 35.99 21.83 -41.43
C GLU A 375 36.10 23.22 -40.80
N SER A 376 35.68 23.37 -39.54
CA SER A 376 36.39 24.24 -38.58
C SER A 376 36.00 23.92 -37.13
N PHE A 377 36.97 24.13 -36.25
CA PHE A 377 37.09 23.65 -34.89
C PHE A 377 36.95 24.83 -33.92
N SER A 378 36.04 24.81 -32.94
CA SER A 378 36.19 25.54 -31.66
C SER A 378 35.05 25.29 -30.66
N GLY A 379 35.42 24.88 -29.44
CA GLY A 379 35.03 25.56 -28.19
C GLY A 379 33.58 25.48 -27.67
N VAL A 380 33.41 24.70 -26.59
CA VAL A 380 32.70 25.02 -25.32
C VAL A 380 31.45 25.92 -25.43
N THR A 381 30.26 25.38 -25.11
CA THR A 381 29.46 25.72 -23.91
C THR A 381 28.17 24.91 -23.85
N ASP A 382 27.83 24.57 -22.62
CA ASP A 382 26.62 23.94 -22.14
C ASP A 382 25.35 24.72 -22.56
N GLY A 383 24.31 24.01 -22.98
CA GLY A 383 23.13 24.60 -23.59
C GLY A 383 21.96 23.64 -23.63
N LEU A 384 21.47 23.25 -22.44
CA LEU A 384 20.15 22.63 -22.28
C LEU A 384 19.08 23.60 -22.80
N ALA A 385 18.63 23.39 -24.03
CA ALA A 385 17.50 24.08 -24.61
C ALA A 385 16.23 23.71 -23.82
N PHE A 386 15.82 24.61 -22.94
CA PHE A 386 14.55 24.59 -22.24
C PHE A 386 13.44 24.85 -23.27
N ASP A 387 12.74 23.80 -23.70
CA ASP A 387 11.62 23.94 -24.63
C ASP A 387 10.45 24.64 -23.92
N ARG A 388 10.33 25.94 -24.18
CA ARG A 388 9.34 26.84 -23.60
C ARG A 388 8.07 26.79 -24.44
N ARG A 389 7.35 25.67 -24.38
CA ARG A 389 5.93 25.58 -24.80
C ARG A 389 5.05 25.17 -23.62
N ALA A 390 5.05 26.00 -22.58
CA ALA A 390 3.90 26.08 -21.69
C ALA A 390 2.80 26.86 -22.41
N SER A 391 2.05 26.19 -23.28
CA SER A 391 0.75 26.69 -23.73
C SER A 391 -0.18 26.73 -22.52
N SER A 392 -0.68 27.92 -22.22
CA SER A 392 -1.78 28.22 -21.32
C SER A 392 -3.08 27.53 -21.78
N GLY A 393 -3.15 26.22 -21.61
CA GLY A 393 -4.36 25.42 -21.70
C GLY A 393 -4.93 25.18 -20.30
N ASP A 394 -6.24 25.26 -20.19
CA ASP A 394 -7.04 24.97 -18.99
C ASP A 394 -6.55 23.74 -18.22
N ARG A 395 -5.95 23.92 -17.04
CA ARG A 395 -5.44 22.81 -16.19
C ARG A 395 -6.54 22.18 -15.32
N SER A 396 -7.69 21.91 -15.93
CA SER A 396 -8.83 21.30 -15.24
C SER A 396 -8.71 19.77 -15.13
N CYS A 397 -7.84 19.10 -15.89
CA CYS A 397 -7.88 17.64 -16.08
C CYS A 397 -7.08 16.76 -15.08
N GLY A 398 -6.44 17.32 -14.04
CA GLY A 398 -5.65 16.54 -13.07
C GLY A 398 -4.38 15.85 -13.65
N GLU A 399 -4.08 16.04 -14.93
CA GLU A 399 -2.95 15.44 -15.64
C GLU A 399 -1.60 15.78 -14.99
N GLY A 400 -0.75 14.77 -14.83
CA GLY A 400 0.57 14.89 -14.22
C GLY A 400 0.56 15.03 -12.70
N ARG A 401 -0.62 15.09 -12.05
CA ARG A 401 -0.71 14.99 -10.58
C ARG A 401 -0.30 13.61 -10.09
N GLU A 402 0.25 13.59 -8.90
CA GLU A 402 0.72 12.38 -8.24
C GLU A 402 0.45 12.42 -6.74
N PHE A 403 0.28 11.25 -6.14
CA PHE A 403 0.35 11.08 -4.70
C PHE A 403 1.57 10.23 -4.34
N LEU A 404 2.08 10.44 -3.14
CA LEU A 404 3.18 9.67 -2.57
C LEU A 404 2.60 8.66 -1.59
N PHE A 405 2.88 7.37 -1.78
CA PHE A 405 2.44 6.31 -0.91
C PHE A 405 3.64 5.58 -0.33
N PHE A 406 3.75 5.55 0.99
CA PHE A 406 4.76 4.79 1.71
C PHE A 406 4.20 3.42 2.09
N GLY A 407 5.03 2.38 1.92
CA GLY A 407 4.90 1.19 2.75
C GLY A 407 5.33 1.47 4.17
N ASP A 408 5.58 0.41 4.94
CA ASP A 408 6.09 0.57 6.29
C ASP A 408 7.46 1.25 6.27
N ILE A 409 7.69 2.14 7.23
CA ILE A 409 8.80 3.08 7.25
C ILE A 409 9.35 3.24 8.66
N GLU A 410 10.68 3.25 8.75
CA GLU A 410 11.41 3.72 9.91
C GLU A 410 11.82 5.19 9.73
N SER A 411 11.80 5.96 10.83
CA SER A 411 12.35 7.32 10.89
C SER A 411 13.69 7.35 11.62
N GLY A 412 14.52 8.35 11.30
CA GLY A 412 15.71 8.70 12.08
C GLY A 412 15.40 9.23 13.47
N TYR A 413 14.17 9.69 13.71
CA TYR A 413 13.75 10.25 14.98
C TYR A 413 13.88 9.25 16.14
N ARG A 414 14.43 9.72 17.27
CA ARG A 414 14.42 9.04 18.57
C ARG A 414 14.00 10.03 19.66
N ALA A 415 13.27 9.55 20.66
CA ALA A 415 12.91 10.36 21.81
C ALA A 415 14.14 10.70 22.66
N GLN A 416 14.02 11.70 23.52
CA GLN A 416 15.09 12.07 24.45
C GLN A 416 15.43 10.88 25.36
N GLY A 417 16.71 10.52 25.42
CA GLY A 417 17.22 9.35 26.14
C GLY A 417 17.24 8.06 25.32
N GLU A 418 16.68 8.04 24.11
CA GLU A 418 16.68 6.89 23.19
C GLU A 418 17.62 7.10 21.98
N GLU A 419 18.46 8.13 21.98
CA GLU A 419 19.29 8.53 20.83
C GLU A 419 20.27 7.43 20.39
N HIS A 420 20.60 6.51 21.29
CA HIS A 420 21.48 5.38 21.04
C HIS A 420 20.76 4.15 20.48
N VAL A 421 19.43 4.08 20.59
CA VAL A 421 18.63 2.93 20.15
C VAL A 421 18.63 2.90 18.63
N ASP A 422 19.23 1.84 18.06
CA ASP A 422 19.27 1.60 16.61
C ASP A 422 19.83 2.77 15.79
N ALA A 423 20.78 3.54 16.34
CA ALA A 423 21.28 4.78 15.74
C ALA A 423 21.79 4.62 14.29
N GLY A 424 22.45 3.50 13.97
CA GLY A 424 22.89 3.21 12.60
C GLY A 424 21.74 2.99 11.61
N HIS A 425 20.64 2.39 12.07
CA HIS A 425 19.43 2.23 11.27
C HIS A 425 18.72 3.58 11.11
N GLY A 426 18.68 4.39 12.16
CA GLY A 426 18.18 5.76 12.11
C GLY A 426 18.88 6.61 11.05
N GLN A 427 20.21 6.56 10.98
CA GLN A 427 20.96 7.28 9.94
C GLN A 427 20.63 6.77 8.52
N THR A 428 20.50 5.45 8.36
CA THR A 428 20.12 4.85 7.07
C THR A 428 18.72 5.31 6.65
N ALA A 429 17.79 5.40 7.59
CA ALA A 429 16.45 5.92 7.37
C ALA A 429 16.49 7.40 6.93
N GLU A 430 17.26 8.26 7.61
CA GLU A 430 17.40 9.68 7.22
C GLU A 430 17.90 9.84 5.77
N ASP A 431 18.90 9.07 5.37
CA ASP A 431 19.48 9.16 4.03
C ASP A 431 18.47 8.75 2.94
N LEU A 432 17.77 7.63 3.16
CA LEU A 432 16.77 7.09 2.25
C LEU A 432 15.54 8.00 2.17
N ASN A 433 14.97 8.35 3.32
CA ASN A 433 13.77 9.20 3.43
C ASN A 433 14.07 10.60 2.88
N GLY A 434 15.26 11.16 3.15
CA GLY A 434 15.68 12.45 2.63
C GLY A 434 15.70 12.53 1.09
N ALA A 435 16.02 11.44 0.39
CA ALA A 435 15.94 11.38 -1.07
C ALA A 435 14.50 11.45 -1.59
N ILE A 436 13.57 10.79 -0.89
CA ILE A 436 12.14 10.81 -1.18
C ILE A 436 11.59 12.21 -0.91
N TRP A 437 11.91 12.81 0.23
CA TRP A 437 11.47 14.15 0.60
C TRP A 437 11.97 15.24 -0.34
N ARG A 438 13.21 15.13 -0.85
CA ARG A 438 13.71 16.02 -1.93
C ARG A 438 12.84 15.92 -3.19
N THR A 439 12.46 14.71 -3.57
CA THR A 439 11.58 14.48 -4.74
C THR A 439 10.17 15.01 -4.49
N ALA A 440 9.61 14.76 -3.30
CA ALA A 440 8.30 15.26 -2.89
C ALA A 440 8.26 16.79 -2.84
N ALA A 441 9.32 17.44 -2.33
CA ALA A 441 9.45 18.88 -2.31
C ALA A 441 9.44 19.48 -3.72
N GLN A 442 10.15 18.85 -4.68
CA GLN A 442 10.13 19.27 -6.08
C GLN A 442 8.72 19.11 -6.68
N SER A 443 8.08 17.97 -6.47
CA SER A 443 6.71 17.72 -6.93
C SER A 443 5.70 18.71 -6.35
N ARG A 444 5.88 19.10 -5.08
CA ARG A 444 5.08 20.12 -4.41
C ARG A 444 5.28 21.50 -5.02
N LYS A 445 6.53 21.92 -5.27
CA LYS A 445 6.85 23.20 -5.95
C LYS A 445 6.24 23.30 -7.34
N GLU A 446 6.16 22.17 -8.05
CA GLU A 446 5.53 22.07 -9.37
C GLU A 446 4.00 21.98 -9.32
N GLY A 447 3.41 21.88 -8.13
CA GLY A 447 1.97 21.72 -7.93
C GLY A 447 1.42 20.34 -8.31
N ARG A 448 2.30 19.34 -8.47
CA ARG A 448 1.95 17.96 -8.86
C ARG A 448 1.56 17.08 -7.68
N LEU A 449 2.21 17.25 -6.52
CA LEU A 449 1.92 16.45 -5.31
C LEU A 449 0.54 16.80 -4.74
N ALA A 450 -0.38 15.83 -4.81
CA ALA A 450 -1.78 15.94 -4.39
C ALA A 450 -2.04 15.44 -2.97
N GLY A 451 -1.26 14.46 -2.50
CA GLY A 451 -1.38 13.92 -1.15
C GLY A 451 -0.22 12.98 -0.80
N ILE A 452 -0.05 12.72 0.50
CA ILE A 452 0.90 11.74 1.04
C ILE A 452 0.11 10.71 1.84
N PHE A 453 0.41 9.44 1.65
CA PHE A 453 -0.09 8.32 2.44
C PHE A 453 1.11 7.72 3.17
N ILE A 454 1.09 7.72 4.50
CA ILE A 454 2.20 7.29 5.33
C ILE A 454 1.68 6.63 6.60
N GLU A 455 2.38 5.59 7.05
CA GLU A 455 1.98 4.89 8.26
C GLU A 455 2.20 5.73 9.53
N CYS A 456 1.41 5.44 10.56
CA CYS A 456 1.71 5.81 11.93
C CYS A 456 1.24 4.68 12.84
N SER A 457 2.02 3.60 12.92
CA SER A 457 1.58 2.35 13.57
C SER A 457 1.25 2.50 15.06
N TYR A 458 1.95 3.37 15.79
CA TYR A 458 1.83 3.46 17.25
C TYR A 458 1.64 4.90 17.74
N ASP A 459 1.03 5.06 18.92
CA ASP A 459 1.00 6.35 19.59
C ASP A 459 2.37 6.72 20.19
N SER A 460 2.47 7.97 20.66
CA SER A 460 3.72 8.57 21.15
C SER A 460 4.32 7.90 22.38
N SER A 461 3.58 7.03 23.08
CA SER A 461 4.10 6.31 24.25
C SER A 461 4.95 5.08 23.92
N ARG A 462 4.95 4.63 22.65
CA ARG A 462 5.70 3.43 22.22
C ARG A 462 7.21 3.70 22.23
N PRO A 463 8.01 2.94 23.00
CA PRO A 463 9.47 3.09 23.01
C PRO A 463 10.12 2.64 21.70
N ALA A 464 11.24 3.27 21.31
CA ALA A 464 11.89 3.01 20.02
C ALA A 464 12.31 1.54 19.83
N HIS A 465 12.83 0.88 20.87
CA HIS A 465 13.35 -0.50 20.79
C HIS A 465 12.27 -1.58 20.55
N VAL A 466 10.98 -1.23 20.67
CA VAL A 466 9.84 -2.11 20.36
C VAL A 466 8.98 -1.55 19.22
N MET A 467 9.53 -0.59 18.46
CA MET A 467 8.87 0.00 17.31
C MET A 467 9.09 -0.83 16.04
N PHE A 468 10.15 -1.64 16.00
CA PHE A 468 10.43 -2.64 14.95
C PHE A 468 10.29 -2.11 13.51
N GLY A 469 10.84 -0.92 13.25
CA GLY A 469 10.84 -0.35 11.90
C GLY A 469 9.57 0.40 11.51
N HIS A 470 8.76 0.80 12.50
CA HIS A 470 7.58 1.66 12.31
C HIS A 470 7.79 3.07 12.88
N VAL A 471 6.74 3.88 12.84
CA VAL A 471 6.74 5.28 13.32
C VAL A 471 5.56 5.62 14.22
N SER A 472 5.73 6.71 14.96
CA SER A 472 4.74 7.33 15.85
C SER A 472 4.58 8.82 15.53
N PRO A 473 3.61 9.54 16.13
CA PRO A 473 3.34 10.94 15.78
C PRO A 473 4.56 11.89 15.82
N PRO A 474 5.47 11.82 16.81
CA PRO A 474 6.67 12.65 16.80
C PRO A 474 7.61 12.36 15.62
N ALA A 475 7.72 11.10 15.21
CA ALA A 475 8.50 10.70 14.05
C ALA A 475 7.86 11.19 12.73
N ILE A 476 6.53 11.10 12.60
CA ILE A 476 5.81 11.70 11.45
C ILE A 476 6.11 13.20 11.34
N MET A 477 6.06 13.93 12.46
CA MET A 477 6.37 15.35 12.46
C MET A 477 7.85 15.63 12.14
N HIS A 478 8.77 14.75 12.53
CA HIS A 478 10.17 14.83 12.11
C HIS A 478 10.31 14.70 10.59
N GLU A 479 9.69 13.68 9.98
CA GLU A 479 9.72 13.48 8.53
C GLU A 479 9.09 14.66 7.75
N LEU A 480 7.98 15.21 8.24
CA LEU A 480 7.33 16.36 7.62
C LEU A 480 8.15 17.66 7.77
N ARG A 481 8.89 17.82 8.87
CA ARG A 481 9.88 18.93 8.99
C ARG A 481 11.02 18.77 7.99
N THR A 482 11.49 17.53 7.77
CA THR A 482 12.48 17.23 6.75
C THR A 482 11.98 17.62 5.36
N LEU A 483 10.74 17.27 5.00
CA LEU A 483 10.10 17.74 3.76
C LEU A 483 10.05 19.28 3.69
N ALA A 484 9.59 19.93 4.76
CA ALA A 484 9.50 21.38 4.83
C ALA A 484 10.86 22.08 4.65
N SER A 485 11.95 21.48 5.13
CA SER A 485 13.31 22.04 4.99
C SER A 485 13.81 22.15 3.54
N PHE A 486 13.20 21.41 2.60
CA PHE A 486 13.50 21.51 1.17
C PHE A 486 12.62 22.52 0.43
N LEU A 487 11.64 23.14 1.10
CA LEU A 487 10.76 24.16 0.56
C LEU A 487 11.26 25.56 0.94
N PRO A 488 10.82 26.62 0.23
CA PRO A 488 11.16 27.98 0.61
C PRO A 488 10.66 28.31 2.02
N ASP A 489 11.44 29.10 2.76
CA ASP A 489 11.04 29.58 4.08
C ASP A 489 9.73 30.37 4.00
N GLY A 490 8.83 30.10 4.94
CA GLY A 490 7.54 30.79 5.01
C GLY A 490 6.67 30.27 6.15
N PRO A 491 5.64 31.02 6.54
CA PRO A 491 4.66 30.53 7.49
C PRO A 491 3.90 29.36 6.89
N ARG A 492 3.81 28.24 7.62
CA ARG A 492 3.04 27.06 7.21
C ARG A 492 3.45 26.51 5.82
N PRO A 493 4.71 26.06 5.64
CA PRO A 493 5.27 25.67 4.34
C PRO A 493 4.54 24.50 3.64
N LEU A 494 3.78 23.71 4.40
CA LEU A 494 2.99 22.57 3.92
C LEU A 494 1.48 22.86 3.87
N ALA A 495 1.06 24.13 3.97
CA ALA A 495 -0.34 24.53 3.90
C ALA A 495 -1.08 23.91 2.70
N GLY A 496 -2.20 23.25 2.98
CA GLY A 496 -3.06 22.61 1.96
C GLY A 496 -2.54 21.28 1.42
N LEU A 497 -1.50 20.70 2.01
CA LEU A 497 -1.10 19.33 1.77
C LEU A 497 -1.84 18.39 2.74
N LYS A 498 -2.51 17.39 2.20
CA LYS A 498 -3.15 16.33 2.99
C LYS A 498 -2.19 15.18 3.22
N VAL A 499 -2.11 14.75 4.48
CA VAL A 499 -1.33 13.59 4.92
C VAL A 499 -2.31 12.55 5.46
N HIS A 500 -2.52 11.51 4.67
CA HIS A 500 -3.37 10.38 4.99
C HIS A 500 -2.60 9.38 5.84
N ILE A 501 -3.06 9.18 7.07
CA ILE A 501 -2.45 8.26 8.02
C ILE A 501 -3.00 6.86 7.81
N THR A 502 -2.10 5.90 7.65
CA THR A 502 -2.40 4.49 7.42
C THR A 502 -1.70 3.60 8.44
N HIS A 503 -1.94 2.30 8.33
CA HIS A 503 -1.26 1.20 9.01
C HIS A 503 -1.21 1.32 10.54
N ILE A 504 -2.24 1.92 11.14
CA ILE A 504 -2.37 1.99 12.60
C ILE A 504 -2.53 0.56 13.15
N LYS A 505 -1.75 0.21 14.17
CA LYS A 505 -1.91 -1.06 14.90
C LYS A 505 -2.83 -0.85 16.08
N GLU A 506 -3.93 -1.60 16.11
CA GLU A 506 -4.96 -1.46 17.15
C GLU A 506 -4.51 -2.01 18.51
N PHE A 507 -5.06 -1.46 19.59
CA PHE A 507 -4.89 -2.06 20.91
C PHE A 507 -5.77 -3.31 21.03
N LEU A 508 -5.17 -4.42 21.41
CA LEU A 508 -5.90 -5.67 21.72
C LEU A 508 -6.41 -5.73 23.17
N VAL A 509 -6.16 -4.67 23.94
CA VAL A 509 -6.66 -4.46 25.29
C VAL A 509 -7.20 -3.04 25.41
N PRO A 510 -8.27 -2.80 26.18
CA PRO A 510 -8.80 -1.46 26.36
C PRO A 510 -7.75 -0.52 26.94
N HIS A 511 -7.56 0.64 26.30
CA HIS A 511 -6.72 1.69 26.85
C HIS A 511 -7.40 2.27 28.12
N PRO A 512 -6.66 2.64 29.19
CA PRO A 512 -7.25 3.14 30.43
C PRO A 512 -8.17 4.36 30.28
N THR A 513 -7.99 5.15 29.23
CA THR A 513 -8.83 6.33 28.93
C THR A 513 -10.09 6.00 28.11
N GLY A 514 -10.26 4.74 27.67
CA GLY A 514 -11.35 4.32 26.78
C GLY A 514 -11.18 4.74 25.32
N ARG A 515 -10.08 5.43 24.97
CA ARG A 515 -9.78 5.89 23.61
C ARG A 515 -9.14 4.79 22.77
N THR A 516 -9.43 4.80 21.47
CA THR A 516 -8.79 3.88 20.51
C THR A 516 -7.37 4.35 20.15
N ALA A 517 -6.57 3.48 19.52
CA ALA A 517 -5.25 3.84 19.01
C ALA A 517 -5.37 4.98 17.97
N ARG A 518 -6.37 4.89 17.09
CA ARG A 518 -6.70 5.91 16.08
C ARG A 518 -6.98 7.26 16.72
N ASP A 519 -7.84 7.31 17.74
CA ASP A 519 -8.16 8.56 18.44
C ASP A 519 -6.92 9.21 19.06
N LEU A 520 -6.06 8.41 19.68
CA LEU A 520 -4.82 8.89 20.33
C LEU A 520 -3.86 9.47 19.31
N ILE A 521 -3.58 8.72 18.24
CA ILE A 521 -2.67 9.12 17.16
C ILE A 521 -3.17 10.39 16.48
N GLU A 522 -4.46 10.47 16.16
CA GLU A 522 -5.07 11.66 15.55
C GLU A 522 -4.88 12.90 16.42
N THR A 523 -5.17 12.78 17.70
CA THR A 523 -5.05 13.90 18.64
C THR A 523 -3.60 14.34 18.77
N GLN A 524 -2.67 13.40 18.94
CA GLN A 524 -1.24 13.71 19.08
C GLN A 524 -0.67 14.38 17.82
N LEU A 525 -1.02 13.89 16.63
CA LEU A 525 -0.60 14.51 15.36
C LEU A 525 -1.12 15.95 15.25
N ASN A 526 -2.40 16.18 15.53
CA ASN A 526 -3.00 17.52 15.45
C ASN A 526 -2.43 18.48 16.51
N GLU A 527 -2.16 18.01 17.73
CA GLU A 527 -1.50 18.79 18.78
C GLU A 527 -0.07 19.19 18.39
N LEU A 528 0.70 18.24 17.85
CA LEU A 528 2.06 18.51 17.39
C LEU A 528 2.09 19.45 16.17
N GLU A 529 1.13 19.33 15.26
CA GLU A 529 1.00 20.27 14.14
C GLU A 529 0.61 21.67 14.62
N LEU A 530 -0.29 21.80 15.59
CA LEU A 530 -0.62 23.10 16.18
C LEU A 530 0.61 23.78 16.81
N GLN A 531 1.51 22.99 17.41
CA GLN A 531 2.77 23.48 17.99
C GLN A 531 3.82 23.81 16.93
N THR A 532 3.91 22.99 15.88
CA THR A 532 4.97 23.11 14.85
C THR A 532 4.62 24.14 13.78
N GLY A 533 3.33 24.25 13.43
CA GLY A 533 2.81 25.19 12.45
C GLY A 533 3.27 24.91 11.01
N LEU A 534 3.36 23.64 10.58
CA LEU A 534 3.75 23.32 9.20
C LEU A 534 2.64 23.61 8.18
N GLY A 535 1.39 23.60 8.61
CA GLY A 535 0.19 23.77 7.81
C GLY A 535 -0.41 22.49 7.22
N VAL A 536 0.03 21.30 7.64
CA VAL A 536 -0.51 20.04 7.13
C VAL A 536 -1.94 19.79 7.64
N GLU A 537 -2.73 19.06 6.84
CA GLU A 537 -4.02 18.50 7.24
C GLU A 537 -3.86 16.98 7.36
N PHE A 538 -4.01 16.44 8.58
CA PHE A 538 -4.01 15.00 8.79
C PHE A 538 -5.39 14.41 8.53
N VAL A 539 -5.41 13.26 7.85
CA VAL A 539 -6.64 12.50 7.59
C VAL A 539 -6.38 11.07 8.05
N ILE A 540 -7.06 10.62 9.11
CA ILE A 540 -6.98 9.22 9.54
C ILE A 540 -7.91 8.40 8.67
N LEU A 541 -7.34 7.51 7.86
CA LEU A 541 -8.16 6.66 6.98
C LEU A 541 -8.90 5.58 7.78
N ALA A 542 -10.06 5.16 7.32
CA ALA A 542 -10.81 4.02 7.80
C ALA A 542 -11.24 3.09 6.64
N PRO A 543 -11.49 1.79 6.91
CA PRO A 543 -12.07 0.89 5.92
C PRO A 543 -13.42 1.40 5.40
N GLY A 544 -13.58 1.38 4.08
CA GLY A 544 -14.76 1.91 3.39
C GLY A 544 -14.65 3.38 3.00
N ASP A 545 -13.59 4.09 3.40
CA ASP A 545 -13.35 5.45 2.95
C ASP A 545 -13.20 5.52 1.43
N ARG A 546 -13.79 6.59 0.87
CA ARG A 546 -13.63 6.99 -0.53
C ARG A 546 -12.82 8.27 -0.58
N VAL A 547 -11.58 8.17 -1.04
CA VAL A 547 -10.64 9.28 -1.09
C VAL A 547 -10.54 9.80 -2.51
N LEU A 548 -10.82 11.09 -2.70
CA LEU A 548 -10.57 11.82 -3.95
C LEU A 548 -9.25 12.57 -3.79
N ILE A 549 -8.31 12.29 -4.69
CA ILE A 549 -6.90 12.75 -4.61
C ILE A 549 -6.60 13.68 -5.77
#